data_AF-L0RD60-F1
#
_entry.id   AF-L0RD60-F1
#
_cell.length_a   1.000
_cell.length_b   1.000
_cell.length_c   1.000
_cell.angle_alpha   90.00
_cell.angle_beta   90.00
_cell.angle_gamma   90.00
#
_symmetry.space_group_name_H-M   'P 1'
#
loop_
_entity.id
_entity.type
_entity.pdbx_description
1 polymer ?
#
loop_
_entity_poly.entity_id
_entity_poly.type
_entity_poly.pdbx_seq_one_letter_code
_entity_poly.pdbx_strand_id
1 'polypeptide(L)'
;MIQSISSVFSIISGKYDSNPHWDHWPFGPGYGDFWASALKMLFVAAILGAIILFLRFLFGPKGMLRDEELDREAAEMREKDLQDLEQEYKDGKISDIDYKFKKKRILH
;
A
#
# COMPACT_ATOMS: atom_id res chain seq x y z
N MET A 1 -27.32 9.09 -36.40
CA MET A 1 -26.14 9.13 -35.52
C MET A 1 -26.42 8.64 -34.08
N ILE A 2 -27.55 7.97 -33.81
CA ILE A 2 -27.93 7.48 -32.46
C ILE A 2 -27.66 5.97 -32.30
N GLN A 3 -27.62 5.21 -33.41
CA GLN A 3 -27.42 3.75 -33.37
C GLN A 3 -26.00 3.30 -33.01
N SER A 4 -25.02 4.22 -33.03
CA SER A 4 -23.61 3.89 -32.71
C SER A 4 -23.31 3.91 -31.21
N ILE A 5 -24.12 4.58 -30.40
CA ILE A 5 -23.88 4.67 -28.95
C ILE A 5 -24.52 3.46 -28.24
N SER A 6 -25.66 3.00 -28.73
CA SER A 6 -26.33 1.79 -28.24
C SER A 6 -25.53 0.51 -28.50
N SER A 7 -24.77 0.45 -29.60
CA SER A 7 -23.94 -0.73 -29.93
C SER A 7 -22.70 -0.84 -29.04
N VAL A 8 -22.08 0.29 -28.67
CA VAL A 8 -20.94 0.30 -27.73
C VAL A 8 -21.39 -0.12 -26.33
N PHE A 9 -22.55 0.35 -25.88
CA PHE A 9 -23.10 -0.07 -24.59
C PHE A 9 -23.49 -1.56 -24.59
N SER A 10 -23.99 -2.08 -25.73
CA SER A 10 -24.29 -3.51 -25.91
C SER A 10 -23.05 -4.42 -25.87
N ILE A 11 -21.87 -3.92 -26.26
CA ILE A 11 -20.60 -4.66 -26.19
C ILE A 11 -20.11 -4.72 -24.73
N ILE A 12 -20.33 -3.65 -23.97
CA ILE A 12 -19.98 -3.58 -22.54
C ILE A 12 -20.98 -4.38 -21.70
N SER A 13 -22.26 -4.40 -22.10
CA SER A 13 -23.34 -5.15 -21.42
C SER A 13 -23.55 -6.56 -21.97
N GLY A 14 -22.54 -7.13 -22.64
CA GLY A 14 -22.60 -8.47 -23.23
C GLY A 14 -23.15 -9.48 -22.24
N LYS A 15 -24.20 -10.20 -22.67
CA LYS A 15 -24.98 -11.22 -21.94
C LYS A 15 -24.25 -11.78 -20.71
N TYR A 16 -24.52 -11.20 -19.55
CA TYR A 16 -24.21 -11.85 -18.29
C TYR A 16 -25.18 -13.04 -18.19
N ASP A 17 -24.69 -14.25 -18.46
CA ASP A 17 -25.35 -15.43 -17.89
C ASP A 17 -25.55 -15.13 -16.41
N SER A 18 -26.76 -15.36 -15.90
CA SER A 18 -27.17 -15.05 -14.53
C SER A 18 -26.37 -15.77 -13.44
N ASN A 19 -25.34 -16.52 -13.84
CA ASN A 19 -24.35 -17.12 -12.99
C ASN A 19 -22.97 -16.51 -13.35
N PRO A 20 -22.51 -15.49 -12.61
CA PRO A 20 -21.18 -14.95 -12.84
C PRO A 20 -20.15 -16.05 -12.62
N HIS A 21 -19.48 -16.49 -13.70
CA HIS A 21 -18.39 -17.47 -13.62
C HIS A 21 -17.18 -16.81 -12.95
N TRP A 22 -17.14 -16.90 -11.62
CA TRP A 22 -16.01 -16.46 -10.79
C TRP A 22 -14.84 -17.46 -10.78
N ASP A 23 -14.91 -18.53 -11.57
CA ASP A 23 -13.95 -19.65 -11.60
C ASP A 23 -12.52 -19.20 -11.95
N HIS A 24 -12.39 -18.13 -12.73
CA HIS A 24 -11.10 -17.57 -13.13
C HIS A 24 -10.58 -16.51 -12.17
N TRP A 25 -11.39 -16.05 -11.20
CA TRP A 25 -10.95 -15.10 -10.19
C TRP A 25 -9.87 -15.74 -9.30
N PRO A 26 -8.79 -15.01 -8.95
CA PRO A 26 -7.74 -15.57 -8.10
C PRO A 26 -8.21 -15.87 -6.66
N PHE A 27 -9.35 -15.32 -6.23
CA PHE A 27 -9.94 -15.53 -4.90
C PHE A 27 -11.29 -16.27 -4.94
N GLY A 28 -11.60 -17.00 -6.02
CA GLY A 28 -12.87 -17.73 -6.18
C GLY A 28 -13.00 -18.94 -5.24
N PRO A 29 -14.24 -19.43 -4.99
CA PRO A 29 -14.48 -20.60 -4.16
C PRO A 29 -14.05 -21.88 -4.89
N GLY A 30 -12.85 -22.34 -4.58
CA GLY A 30 -12.30 -23.59 -5.10
C GLY A 30 -10.79 -23.55 -5.20
N TYR A 31 -10.11 -24.19 -4.25
CA TYR A 31 -8.73 -24.62 -4.46
C TYR A 31 -8.80 -25.81 -5.41
N GLY A 32 -8.73 -25.53 -6.71
CA GLY A 32 -8.55 -26.57 -7.73
C GLY A 32 -7.16 -27.20 -7.61
N ASP A 33 -6.52 -27.47 -8.75
CA ASP A 33 -5.13 -27.90 -8.78
C ASP A 33 -4.22 -26.92 -8.00
N PHE A 34 -3.35 -27.48 -7.15
CA PHE A 34 -2.44 -26.71 -6.29
C PHE A 34 -1.57 -25.76 -7.12
N TRP A 35 -1.06 -26.24 -8.27
CA TRP A 35 -0.22 -25.45 -9.15
C TRP A 35 -0.96 -24.30 -9.80
N ALA A 36 -2.22 -24.51 -10.22
CA ALA A 36 -3.06 -23.45 -10.74
C ALA A 36 -3.33 -22.35 -9.68
N SER A 37 -3.55 -22.76 -8.42
CA SER A 37 -3.76 -21.83 -7.30
C SER A 37 -2.47 -21.07 -6.94
N ALA A 38 -1.33 -21.75 -6.92
CA ALA A 38 -0.03 -21.13 -6.66
C ALA A 38 0.35 -20.09 -7.73
N LEU A 39 0.07 -20.39 -9.00
CA LEU A 39 0.36 -19.47 -10.11
C LEU A 39 -0.52 -18.21 -10.05
N LYS A 40 -1.80 -18.36 -9.68
CA LYS A 40 -2.71 -17.22 -9.41
C LYS A 40 -2.17 -16.33 -8.29
N MET A 41 -1.72 -16.92 -7.18
CA MET A 41 -1.14 -16.18 -6.05
C MET A 41 0.17 -15.48 -6.42
N LEU A 42 1.04 -16.14 -7.20
CA LEU A 42 2.27 -15.54 -7.70
C LEU A 42 1.99 -14.34 -8.61
N PHE A 43 0.99 -14.46 -9.48
CA PHE A 43 0.57 -13.36 -10.35
C PHE A 43 0.05 -12.16 -9.54
N VAL A 44 -0.78 -12.40 -8.53
CA VAL A 44 -1.25 -11.35 -7.61
C VAL A 44 -0.07 -10.70 -6.88
N ALA A 45 0.87 -11.50 -6.36
CA ALA A 45 2.07 -11.00 -5.68
C ALA A 45 2.95 -10.17 -6.62
N ALA A 46 3.07 -10.56 -7.89
CA ALA A 46 3.82 -9.82 -8.89
C ALA A 46 3.18 -8.44 -9.19
N ILE A 47 1.85 -8.39 -9.34
CA ILE A 47 1.13 -7.12 -9.53
C ILE A 47 1.28 -6.23 -8.30
N LEU A 48 1.06 -6.76 -7.10
CA LEU A 48 1.22 -6.00 -5.86
C LEU A 48 2.66 -5.50 -5.69
N GLY A 49 3.65 -6.34 -5.98
CA GLY A 49 5.06 -5.96 -5.99
C GLY A 49 5.33 -4.82 -6.97
N ALA A 50 4.78 -4.88 -8.18
CA ALA A 50 4.91 -3.82 -9.17
C ALA A 50 4.27 -2.50 -8.69
N ILE A 51 3.08 -2.56 -8.09
CA ILE A 51 2.41 -1.39 -7.51
C ILE A 51 3.25 -0.79 -6.38
N ILE A 52 3.79 -1.62 -5.48
CA ILE A 52 4.66 -1.18 -4.38
C ILE A 52 5.90 -0.48 -4.94
N LEU A 53 6.55 -1.06 -5.95
CA LEU A 53 7.72 -0.44 -6.58
C LEU A 53 7.37 0.88 -7.28
N PHE A 54 6.21 0.93 -7.96
CA PHE A 54 5.72 2.14 -8.62
C PHE A 54 5.46 3.26 -7.60
N LEU A 55 4.75 2.97 -6.52
CA LEU A 55 4.52 3.92 -5.42
C LEU A 55 5.83 4.30 -4.72
N ARG A 56 6.74 3.34 -4.53
CA ARG A 56 8.06 3.59 -3.93
C ARG A 56 8.93 4.49 -4.80
N PHE A 57 8.76 4.44 -6.11
CA PHE A 57 9.46 5.32 -7.06
C PHE A 57 8.82 6.70 -7.15
N LEU A 58 7.49 6.80 -7.11
CA LEU A 58 6.80 8.09 -7.19
C LEU A 58 6.80 8.86 -5.87
N PHE A 59 6.56 8.17 -4.75
CA PHE A 59 6.32 8.76 -3.42
C PHE A 59 7.33 8.32 -2.35
N GLY A 60 8.18 7.32 -2.62
CA GLY A 60 9.22 6.93 -1.67
C GLY A 60 10.34 7.98 -1.55
N PRO A 61 11.38 7.74 -0.73
CA PRO A 61 12.51 8.66 -0.61
C PRO A 61 13.15 8.88 -1.99
N LYS A 62 13.28 10.16 -2.35
CA LYS A 62 13.66 10.69 -3.68
C LYS A 62 12.61 10.52 -4.79
N GLY A 63 11.35 10.29 -4.45
CA GLY A 63 10.27 10.18 -5.42
C GLY A 63 9.96 11.52 -6.10
N MET A 64 9.66 11.47 -7.40
CA MET A 64 9.45 12.66 -8.23
C MET A 64 8.17 13.43 -7.87
N LEU A 65 7.16 12.74 -7.32
CA LEU A 65 5.88 13.32 -6.93
C LEU A 65 5.75 13.45 -5.40
N ARG A 66 6.87 13.38 -4.69
CA ARG A 66 6.88 13.55 -3.24
C ARG A 66 6.85 15.04 -2.93
N ASP A 67 5.67 15.54 -2.59
CA ASP A 67 5.48 16.93 -2.17
C ASP A 67 6.25 17.22 -0.87
N GLU A 68 6.85 18.41 -0.81
CA GLU A 68 7.64 18.90 0.32
C GLU A 68 6.80 19.00 1.62
N GLU A 69 5.47 19.11 1.49
CA GLU A 69 4.52 19.09 2.60
C GLU A 69 4.46 17.73 3.32
N LEU A 70 4.54 16.61 2.58
CA LEU A 70 4.59 15.27 3.18
C LEU A 70 5.90 15.03 3.93
N ASP A 71 7.01 15.59 3.43
CA ASP A 71 8.29 15.55 4.13
C ASP A 71 8.29 16.41 5.40
N ARG A 72 7.55 17.53 5.38
CA ARG A 72 7.35 18.39 6.54
C ARG A 72 6.52 17.70 7.62
N GLU A 73 5.39 17.07 7.30
CA GLU A 73 4.60 16.33 8.29
C GLU A 73 5.41 15.19 8.94
N ALA A 74 6.20 14.46 8.13
CA ALA A 74 7.07 13.40 8.64
C ALA A 74 8.24 13.94 9.49
N ALA A 75 8.69 15.17 9.25
CA ALA A 75 9.66 15.86 10.10
C ALA A 75 9.00 16.32 11.42
N GLU A 76 7.82 16.92 11.35
CA GLU A 76 7.06 17.39 12.51
C GLU A 76 6.67 16.23 13.46
N MET A 77 6.31 15.05 12.92
CA MET A 77 6.08 13.85 13.75
C MET A 77 7.36 13.39 14.46
N ARG A 78 8.50 13.36 13.76
CA ARG A 78 9.79 13.00 14.38
C ARG A 78 10.22 14.00 15.45
N GLU A 79 9.97 15.29 15.23
CA GLU A 79 10.26 16.33 16.22
C GLU A 79 9.39 16.18 17.47
N LYS A 80 8.09 15.86 17.32
CA LYS A 80 7.20 15.56 18.44
C LYS A 80 7.68 14.34 19.23
N ASP A 81 8.02 13.24 18.55
CA ASP A 81 8.52 12.03 19.20
C ASP A 81 9.81 12.28 20.00
N LEU A 82 10.70 13.15 19.49
CA LEU A 82 11.91 13.56 20.19
C LEU A 82 11.61 14.45 21.41
N GLN A 83 10.64 15.37 21.29
CA GLN A 83 10.22 16.24 22.40
C GLN A 83 9.58 15.42 23.52
N ASP A 84 8.67 14.51 23.19
CA ASP A 84 8.02 13.62 24.16
C ASP A 84 9.05 12.74 24.88
N LEU A 85 10.01 12.19 24.13
CA LEU A 85 11.09 11.40 24.70
C LEU A 85 11.99 12.23 25.64
N GLU A 86 12.28 13.47 25.29
CA GLU A 86 13.06 14.36 26.13
C GLU A 86 12.30 14.81 27.38
N GLN A 87 10.98 14.97 27.28
CA GLN A 87 10.12 15.23 28.42
C GLN A 87 10.05 14.03 29.36
N GLU A 88 9.90 12.80 28.83
CA GLU A 88 9.96 11.57 29.63
C GLU A 88 11.29 11.42 30.38
N TYR A 89 12.41 11.82 29.75
CA TYR A 89 13.73 11.81 30.38
C TYR A 89 13.83 12.86 31.50
N LYS A 90 13.36 14.09 31.25
CA LYS A 90 13.33 15.17 32.25
C LYS A 90 12.41 14.84 33.44
N ASP A 91 11.29 14.17 33.18
CA ASP A 91 10.37 13.67 34.19
C ASP A 91 10.94 12.49 35.00
N GLY A 92 12.10 11.95 34.62
CA GLY A 92 12.74 10.80 35.27
C GLY A 92 12.01 9.47 35.04
N LYS A 93 11.11 9.40 34.05
CA LYS A 93 10.34 8.19 33.72
C LYS A 93 11.17 7.15 32.96
N ILE A 94 12.25 7.57 32.31
CA ILE A 94 13.16 6.71 31.54
C ILE A 94 14.61 6.92 31.97
N SER A 95 15.41 5.85 31.93
CA SER A 95 16.84 5.91 32.26
C SER A 95 17.66 6.56 31.13
N ASP A 96 18.86 7.05 31.45
CA ASP A 96 19.80 7.62 30.46
C ASP A 96 20.18 6.65 29.34
N ILE A 97 20.27 5.35 29.67
CA ILE A 97 20.57 4.31 28.70
C ILE A 97 19.39 4.15 27.74
N ASP A 98 18.16 4.07 28.28
CA ASP A 98 16.94 3.92 27.48
C ASP A 98 16.67 5.13 26.59
N TYR A 99 16.93 6.34 27.09
CA TYR A 99 16.85 7.58 26.31
C TYR A 99 17.77 7.53 25.10
N LYS A 100 19.05 7.15 25.29
CA LYS A 100 20.04 7.08 24.19
C LYS A 100 19.65 6.06 23.13
N PHE A 101 19.13 4.89 23.51
CA PHE A 101 18.66 3.89 22.56
C PHE A 101 17.40 4.33 21.80
N LYS A 102 16.40 4.86 22.51
CA LYS A 102 15.15 5.34 21.89
C LYS A 102 15.42 6.52 20.94
N LYS A 103 16.27 7.48 21.33
CA LYS A 103 16.67 8.62 20.50
C LYS A 103 17.38 8.19 19.22
N LYS A 104 18.30 7.22 19.31
CA LYS A 104 19.01 6.69 18.14
C LYS A 104 18.07 6.03 17.14
N ARG A 105 17.00 5.39 17.61
CA ARG A 105 15.98 4.74 16.78
C ARG A 105 15.02 5.72 16.10
N ILE A 106 14.79 6.91 16.65
CA ILE A 106 13.95 7.95 16.02
C ILE A 106 14.73 8.69 14.92
N LEU A 107 16.06 8.76 15.05
CA LEU A 107 16.93 9.48 14.12
C LEU A 107 17.40 8.65 12.90
N HIS A 108 17.17 7.34 12.89
CA HIS A 108 17.63 6.41 11.84
C HIS A 108 16.47 5.59 11.30
#